data_AF-A0A923TW47-F1
#
_entry.id   AF-A0A923TW47-F1
#
_cell.length_a   1.000
_cell.length_b   1.000
_cell.length_c   1.000
_cell.angle_alpha   90.00
_cell.angle_beta   90.00
_cell.angle_gamma   90.00
#
_symmetry.space_group_name_H-M   'P 1'
#
loop_
_entity.id
_entity.type
_entity.pdbx_description
1 polymer ?
#
loop_
_entity_poly.entity_id
_entity_poly.type
_entity_poly.pdbx_seq_one_letter_code
_entity_poly.pdbx_strand_id
1 'polypeptide(L)'
;MIKYNFKNMSHAFIRESDDQMLDQIPPTLSALILYLTRENNGIKSYEKKRRVDEESKKEVFEMSNGLSYSIDMDGKWFMVG
;
A
#
# COMPACT_ATOMS: atom_id res chain seq x y z
N MET A 1 22.64 -24.33 20.96
CA MET A 1 21.23 -23.97 21.22
C MET A 1 21.20 -22.52 21.72
N ILE A 2 20.96 -21.54 20.85
CA ILE A 2 20.97 -20.12 21.22
C ILE A 2 19.54 -19.74 21.63
N LYS A 3 19.36 -19.32 22.89
CA LYS A 3 18.10 -18.80 23.40
C LYS A 3 17.98 -17.32 23.02
N TYR A 4 17.07 -16.98 22.11
CA TYR A 4 16.70 -15.58 21.89
C TYR A 4 15.71 -15.15 22.97
N ASN A 5 16.12 -14.14 23.73
CA ASN A 5 15.33 -13.48 24.77
C ASN A 5 14.34 -12.53 24.07
N PHE A 6 13.09 -12.97 23.88
CA PHE A 6 12.04 -12.10 23.32
C PHE A 6 11.59 -11.13 24.41
N LYS A 7 12.27 -9.98 24.48
CA LYS A 7 11.90 -8.86 25.34
C LYS A 7 10.57 -8.31 24.83
N ASN A 8 9.55 -8.33 25.69
CA ASN A 8 8.27 -7.64 25.63
C ASN A 8 8.11 -6.60 24.50
N MET A 9 7.19 -6.87 23.57
CA MET A 9 6.42 -5.79 22.93
C MET A 9 5.04 -5.77 23.58
N SER A 10 4.99 -5.16 24.77
CA SER A 10 3.75 -4.79 25.44
C SER A 10 3.34 -3.37 25.04
N HIS A 11 2.07 -3.21 24.67
CA HIS A 11 1.30 -1.97 24.56
C HIS A 11 1.60 -1.02 23.40
N ALA A 12 0.78 -1.10 22.37
CA ALA A 12 0.36 0.09 21.63
C ALA A 12 -1.17 0.16 21.71
N PHE A 13 -1.69 1.18 22.38
CA PHE A 13 -3.07 1.61 22.20
C PHE A 13 -3.22 2.03 20.73
N ILE A 14 -3.78 1.16 19.89
CA ILE A 14 -4.09 1.47 18.50
C ILE A 14 -5.36 2.30 18.54
N ARG A 15 -5.24 3.60 18.25
CA ARG A 15 -6.39 4.41 17.86
C ARG A 15 -6.86 3.82 16.54
N GLU A 16 -7.97 3.08 16.56
CA GLU A 16 -8.78 2.80 15.37
C GLU A 16 -9.25 4.16 14.84
N SER A 17 -8.42 4.80 14.02
CA SER A 17 -8.92 5.80 13.10
C SER A 17 -9.69 5.02 12.04
N ASP A 18 -10.82 5.55 11.59
CA ASP A 18 -11.61 5.00 10.49
C ASP A 18 -10.72 4.98 9.23
N ASP A 19 -9.93 3.91 9.06
CA ASP A 19 -8.93 3.82 8.00
C ASP A 19 -9.66 3.66 6.66
N GLN A 20 -9.52 4.68 5.80
CA GLN A 20 -10.10 4.66 4.47
C GLN A 20 -9.61 3.43 3.71
N MET A 21 -10.52 2.65 3.13
CA MET A 21 -10.13 1.48 2.33
C MET A 21 -9.42 1.93 1.04
N LEU A 22 -8.54 1.08 0.51
CA LEU A 22 -7.82 1.36 -0.75
C LEU A 22 -8.77 1.74 -1.90
N ASP A 23 -9.93 1.11 -2.00
CA ASP A 23 -10.91 1.37 -3.07
C ASP A 23 -11.69 2.68 -2.88
N GLN A 24 -11.54 3.34 -1.74
CA GLN A 24 -12.22 4.59 -1.40
C GLN A 24 -11.36 5.84 -1.61
N ILE A 25 -10.07 5.68 -1.92
CA ILE A 25 -9.17 6.80 -2.17
C ILE A 25 -9.25 7.23 -3.65
N PRO A 26 -9.00 8.52 -3.97
CA PRO A 26 -9.00 8.99 -5.35
C PRO A 26 -8.04 8.20 -6.26
N PRO A 27 -8.37 8.00 -7.55
CA PRO A 27 -7.53 7.31 -8.54
C PRO A 27 -6.34 8.16 -9.00
N THR A 28 -5.54 8.61 -8.04
CA THR A 28 -4.34 9.42 -8.27
C THR A 28 -3.16 8.78 -7.55
N LEU A 29 -1.98 8.83 -8.17
CA LEU A 29 -0.76 8.29 -7.58
C LEU A 29 -0.45 8.97 -6.23
N SER A 30 -0.74 10.26 -6.10
CA SER A 30 -0.56 11.01 -4.84
C SER A 30 -1.43 10.47 -3.70
N ALA A 31 -2.69 10.13 -3.98
CA ALA A 31 -3.58 9.51 -2.99
C ALA A 31 -3.08 8.13 -2.59
N LEU A 32 -2.65 7.31 -3.55
CA LEU A 32 -2.06 6.00 -3.28
C LEU A 32 -0.80 6.11 -2.41
N ILE A 33 0.11 7.04 -2.71
CA ILE A 33 1.31 7.28 -1.91
C ILE A 33 0.96 7.67 -0.48
N LEU A 34 -0.02 8.56 -0.28
CA LEU A 34 -0.45 8.98 1.05
C LEU A 34 -1.05 7.82 1.83
N TYR A 35 -1.92 7.04 1.19
CA TYR A 35 -2.52 5.83 1.77
C TYR A 35 -1.44 4.83 2.21
N LEU A 36 -0.53 4.45 1.31
CA LEU A 36 0.53 3.49 1.61
C LEU A 36 1.53 4.02 2.66
N THR A 37 1.76 5.33 2.70
CA THR A 37 2.60 5.94 3.74
C THR A 37 1.97 5.79 5.12
N ARG A 38 0.63 5.92 5.23
CA ARG A 38 -0.09 5.70 6.50
C ARG A 38 -0.02 4.24 6.91
N GLU A 39 -0.31 3.33 5.99
CA GLU A 39 -0.22 1.86 6.20
C GLU A 39 1.20 1.43 6.60
N ASN A 40 2.22 2.10 6.08
CA ASN A 40 3.62 1.81 6.35
C ASN A 40 4.18 2.58 7.56
N ASN A 41 3.35 2.83 8.58
CA ASN A 41 3.73 3.53 9.83
C ASN A 41 4.38 4.91 9.61
N GLY A 42 3.95 5.64 8.59
CA GLY A 42 4.49 6.96 8.22
C GLY A 42 5.77 6.91 7.36
N ILE A 43 6.29 5.73 7.04
CA ILE A 43 7.44 5.60 6.14
C ILE A 43 6.98 5.85 4.71
N LYS A 44 7.50 6.92 4.11
CA LYS A 44 7.08 7.41 2.79
C LYS A 44 7.17 6.34 1.70
N SER A 45 6.03 6.02 1.10
CA SER A 45 5.96 5.21 -0.11
C SER A 45 6.23 6.05 -1.37
N TYR A 46 6.71 5.42 -2.44
CA TYR A 46 6.94 6.07 -3.74
C TYR A 46 6.79 5.06 -4.88
N GLU A 47 6.47 5.55 -6.08
CA GLU A 47 6.46 4.76 -7.31
C GLU A 47 7.90 4.36 -7.67
N LYS A 48 8.15 3.07 -7.87
CA LYS A 48 9.42 2.54 -8.37
C LYS A 48 9.42 2.45 -9.89
N LYS A 49 8.31 1.97 -10.45
CA LYS A 49 8.17 1.74 -11.88
C LYS A 49 6.70 1.81 -12.27
N ARG A 50 6.46 2.23 -13.51
CA ARG A 50 5.16 2.13 -14.17
C ARG A 50 5.29 1.28 -15.41
N ARG A 51 4.33 0.38 -15.62
CA ARG A 51 4.21 -0.41 -16.86
C ARG A 51 2.76 -0.45 -17.32
N VAL A 52 2.56 -0.68 -18.60
CA VAL A 52 1.23 -1.03 -19.13
C VAL A 52 1.21 -2.54 -19.27
N ASP A 53 0.22 -3.18 -18.65
CA ASP A 53 0.01 -4.60 -18.80
C ASP A 53 -0.52 -4.91 -20.20
N GLU A 54 0.11 -5.84 -20.92
CA GLU A 54 -0.21 -6.07 -22.34
C GLU A 54 -1.55 -6.79 -22.55
N GLU A 55 -1.98 -7.60 -21.58
CA GLU A 55 -3.22 -8.36 -21.63
C GLU A 55 -4.42 -7.46 -21.31
N SER A 56 -4.36 -6.79 -20.16
CA SER A 56 -5.46 -5.95 -19.67
C SER A 56 -5.45 -4.53 -20.23
N LYS A 57 -4.34 -4.10 -20.85
CA LYS A 57 -4.09 -2.71 -21.30
C LYS A 57 -4.20 -1.67 -20.17
N LYS A 58 -4.05 -2.10 -18.91
CA LYS A 58 -4.12 -1.23 -17.72
C LYS A 58 -2.73 -0.74 -17.29
N GLU A 59 -2.69 0.45 -16.69
CA GLU A 59 -1.47 0.93 -16.01
C GLU A 59 -1.27 0.17 -14.70
N VAL A 60 -0.06 -0.33 -14.49
CA VAL A 60 0.39 -1.00 -13.27
C VAL A 60 1.52 -0.18 -12.64
N PHE A 61 1.32 0.15 -11.36
CA PHE A 61 2.20 0.97 -10.55
C PHE A 61 2.92 0.08 -9.55
N GLU A 62 4.22 -0.14 -9.75
CA GLU A 62 5.08 -0.87 -8.81
C GLU A 62 5.54 0.11 -7.72
N MET A 63 5.22 -0.18 -6.47
CA MET A 63 5.46 0.72 -5.34
C MET A 63 6.65 0.28 -4.47
N SER A 64 7.18 1.20 -3.68
CA SER A 64 8.38 0.96 -2.87
C SER A 64 8.21 -0.13 -1.81
N ASN A 65 6.99 -0.41 -1.40
CA ASN A 65 6.62 -1.51 -0.49
C ASN A 65 6.70 -2.92 -1.14
N GLY A 66 7.06 -3.00 -2.43
CA GLY A 66 7.20 -4.27 -3.14
C GLY A 66 5.89 -4.81 -3.73
N LEU A 67 4.79 -4.06 -3.64
CA LEU A 67 3.50 -4.43 -4.20
C LEU A 67 3.20 -3.61 -5.46
N SER A 68 2.34 -4.15 -6.31
CA SER A 68 1.85 -3.47 -7.51
C SER A 68 0.38 -3.11 -7.36
N TYR A 69 -0.04 -2.01 -7.98
CA TYR A 69 -1.41 -1.53 -7.93
C TYR A 69 -1.88 -1.10 -9.31
N SER A 70 -3.19 -1.16 -9.53
CA SER A 70 -3.83 -0.66 -10.74
C SER A 70 -5.21 -0.11 -10.41
N ILE A 71 -5.80 0.59 -11.37
CA ILE A 71 -7.14 1.16 -11.28
C ILE A 71 -8.08 0.28 -12.10
N ASP A 72 -9.20 -0.13 -11.51
CA ASP A 72 -10.19 -0.96 -12.20
C ASP A 72 -11.14 -0.13 -13.09
N MET A 73 -12.19 -0.77 -13.60
CA MET A 73 -13.16 -0.12 -14.48
C MET A 73 -14.05 0.89 -13.74
N ASP A 74 -14.19 0.76 -12.42
CA ASP A 74 -14.96 1.66 -11.56
C ASP A 74 -14.11 2.84 -11.04
N GLY A 75 -12.84 2.93 -11.46
CA GLY A 75 -11.93 3.97 -11.00
C GLY A 75 -11.38 3.71 -9.60
N LYS A 76 -11.42 2.47 -9.12
CA LYS A 76 -10.97 2.09 -7.78
C LYS A 76 -9.60 1.44 -7.82
N TRP A 77 -8.78 1.72 -6.81
CA TRP A 77 -7.49 1.06 -6.65
C TRP A 77 -7.67 -0.38 -6.19
N PHE A 78 -6.87 -1.27 -6.77
CA PHE A 78 -6.73 -2.65 -6.34
C PHE A 78 -5.27 -3.11 -6.44
N MET A 79 -4.91 -4.14 -5.68
CA MET A 79 -3.59 -4.75 -5.71
C MET A 79 -3.48 -5.72 -6.89
N VAL A 80 -2.36 -5.66 -7.60
CA VAL A 80 -2.01 -6.56 -8.71
C VAL A 80 -0.93 -7.52 -8.24
N GLY A 81 -1.16 -8.82 -8.44
CA GLY A 81 -0.22 -9.91 -8.13
C GLY A 81 0.73 -10.24 -9.27
#